data_AF-A0AAE7NIM0-F1
#
_entry.id   AF-A0AAE7NIM0-F1
#
_cell.length_a   1.000
_cell.length_b   1.000
_cell.length_c   1.000
_cell.angle_alpha   90.00
_cell.angle_beta   90.00
_cell.angle_gamma   90.00
#
_symmetry.space_group_name_H-M   'P 1'
#
loop_
_entity.id
_entity.type
_entity.pdbx_description
1 polymer ?
#
loop_
_entity_poly.entity_id
_entity_poly.type
_entity_poly.pdbx_seq_one_letter_code
_entity_poly.pdbx_strand_id
1 'polypeptide(L)'
;MSSQAREGACAFAWRNYLLIHSGISENDNRRSALYSYITNLRDTGEDDFDLLQIAAVAYLKKLDELHDDRGARLAADQVLAECLEARSSQPGR
;
A
#
# COMPACT_ATOMS: atom_id res chain seq x y z
N MET A 1 -6.10 -17.01 -7.86
CA MET A 1 -5.66 -16.67 -6.49
C MET A 1 -5.19 -15.20 -6.36
N SER A 2 -5.46 -14.35 -7.36
CA SER A 2 -4.94 -12.96 -7.44
C SER A 2 -5.72 -11.92 -6.61
N SER A 3 -7.06 -12.02 -6.53
CA SER A 3 -7.87 -11.05 -5.76
C SER A 3 -7.58 -11.10 -4.25
N GLN A 4 -7.18 -12.27 -3.74
CA GLN A 4 -6.96 -12.49 -2.31
C GLN A 4 -5.75 -11.74 -1.77
N ALA A 5 -4.68 -11.60 -2.57
CA ALA A 5 -3.49 -10.84 -2.17
C ALA A 5 -3.82 -9.33 -2.05
N ARG A 6 -4.58 -8.79 -3.01
CA ARG A 6 -5.06 -7.39 -2.97
C ARG A 6 -5.94 -7.14 -1.76
N GLU A 7 -6.96 -7.96 -1.59
CA GLU A 7 -7.93 -7.81 -0.49
C GLU A 7 -7.24 -7.97 0.86
N GLY A 8 -6.29 -8.91 0.97
CA GLY A 8 -5.46 -9.10 2.15
C GLY A 8 -4.58 -7.89 2.47
N ALA A 9 -3.84 -7.36 1.48
CA ALA A 9 -2.97 -6.20 1.67
C ALA A 9 -3.77 -4.93 2.04
N CYS A 10 -4.87 -4.67 1.32
CA CYS A 10 -5.82 -3.60 1.64
C CYS A 10 -6.36 -3.73 3.07
N ALA A 11 -6.90 -4.91 3.42
CA ALA A 11 -7.52 -5.12 4.71
C ALA A 11 -6.50 -5.06 5.84
N PHE A 12 -5.28 -5.54 5.62
CA PHE A 12 -4.18 -5.43 6.57
C PHE A 12 -3.81 -3.96 6.82
N ALA A 13 -3.49 -3.21 5.77
CA ALA A 13 -3.08 -1.82 5.90
C ALA A 13 -4.18 -0.97 6.53
N TRP A 14 -5.43 -1.16 6.09
CA TRP A 14 -6.58 -0.43 6.61
C TRP A 14 -6.85 -0.71 8.08
N ARG A 15 -6.78 -1.99 8.52
CA ARG A 15 -6.94 -2.34 9.93
C ARG A 15 -5.86 -1.73 10.81
N ASN A 16 -4.60 -1.82 10.38
CA ASN A 16 -3.50 -1.22 11.12
C ASN A 16 -3.64 0.31 11.21
N TYR A 17 -4.10 0.94 10.13
CA TYR A 17 -4.37 2.36 10.11
C TYR A 17 -5.47 2.78 11.09
N LEU A 18 -6.60 2.07 11.11
CA LEU A 18 -7.69 2.34 12.07
C LEU A 18 -7.28 2.13 13.53
N LEU A 19 -6.39 1.17 13.81
CA LEU A 19 -5.86 0.95 15.16
C LEU A 19 -5.08 2.17 15.67
N ILE A 20 -4.36 2.86 14.79
CA ILE A 20 -3.57 4.06 15.13
C ILE A 20 -4.47 5.30 15.12
N HIS A 21 -5.47 5.34 14.25
CA HIS A 21 -6.35 6.49 14.04
C HIS A 21 -7.79 6.19 14.48
N SER A 22 -8.01 6.10 15.80
CA SER A 22 -9.30 5.75 16.40
C SER A 22 -10.46 6.73 16.14
N GLY A 23 -10.20 7.88 15.51
CA GLY A 23 -11.20 8.88 15.13
C GLY A 23 -11.68 8.78 13.67
N ILE A 24 -11.13 7.85 12.89
CA ILE A 24 -11.46 7.71 11.46
C ILE A 24 -12.55 6.64 11.29
N SER A 25 -13.53 6.95 10.45
CA SER A 25 -14.60 6.00 10.10
C SER A 25 -14.04 4.82 9.31
N GLU A 26 -14.54 3.61 9.56
CA GLU A 26 -14.16 2.44 8.78
C GLU A 26 -14.47 2.59 7.27
N ASN A 27 -15.46 3.44 6.94
CA ASN A 27 -15.90 3.74 5.59
C ASN A 27 -15.34 5.06 5.05
N ASP A 28 -14.27 5.57 5.62
CA ASP A 28 -13.63 6.80 5.13
C ASP A 28 -13.16 6.65 3.67
N ASN A 29 -13.19 7.76 2.93
CA ASN A 29 -12.79 7.81 1.52
C ASN A 29 -11.36 7.32 1.27
N ARG A 30 -10.48 7.41 2.28
CA ARG A 30 -9.11 6.88 2.23
C ARG A 30 -9.08 5.38 1.97
N ARG A 31 -10.08 4.62 2.44
CA ARG A 31 -10.20 3.18 2.16
C ARG A 31 -10.40 2.92 0.66
N SER A 32 -11.28 3.68 0.03
CA SER A 32 -11.55 3.57 -1.41
C SER A 32 -10.34 4.02 -2.24
N ALA A 33 -9.65 5.07 -1.79
CA ALA A 33 -8.41 5.55 -2.43
C ALA A 33 -7.29 4.50 -2.35
N LEU A 34 -7.09 3.89 -1.17
CA LEU A 34 -6.17 2.76 -0.97
C LEU A 34 -6.50 1.60 -1.90
N TYR A 35 -7.76 1.19 -1.96
CA TYR A 35 -8.18 0.08 -2.83
C TYR A 35 -7.91 0.35 -4.31
N SER A 36 -8.14 1.60 -4.73
CA SER A 36 -7.84 2.04 -6.10
C SER A 36 -6.34 2.04 -6.37
N TYR A 37 -5.52 2.49 -5.42
CA TYR A 37 -4.07 2.45 -5.51
C TYR A 37 -3.53 1.02 -5.69
N ILE A 38 -3.91 0.09 -4.82
CA ILE A 38 -3.46 -1.31 -4.92
C ILE A 38 -3.96 -1.97 -6.22
N THR A 39 -5.17 -1.62 -6.67
CA THR A 39 -5.68 -2.14 -7.95
C THR A 39 -4.81 -1.67 -9.12
N ASN A 40 -4.42 -0.39 -9.15
CA ASN A 40 -3.54 0.14 -10.20
C ASN A 40 -2.14 -0.50 -10.17
N LEU A 41 -1.57 -0.77 -8.98
CA LEU A 41 -0.30 -1.48 -8.82
C LEU A 41 -0.33 -2.90 -9.42
N ARG A 42 -1.45 -3.59 -9.24
CA ARG A 42 -1.65 -4.92 -9.85
C ARG A 42 -1.76 -4.85 -11.37
N ASP A 43 -2.43 -3.82 -11.90
CA ASP A 43 -2.50 -3.62 -13.35
C ASP A 43 -1.12 -3.34 -13.96
N THR A 44 -0.15 -2.86 -13.17
CA THR A 44 1.26 -2.75 -13.58
C THR A 44 2.07 -4.04 -13.44
N GLY A 45 1.45 -5.12 -12.95
CA GLY A 45 2.05 -6.46 -12.86
C GLY A 45 2.58 -6.85 -11.48
N GLU A 46 2.38 -6.04 -10.44
CA GLU A 46 2.80 -6.37 -9.07
C GLU A 46 1.76 -7.26 -8.38
N ASP A 47 2.11 -8.53 -8.15
CA ASP A 47 1.22 -9.55 -7.59
C ASP A 47 1.75 -10.12 -6.26
N ASP A 48 2.94 -9.73 -5.82
CA ASP A 48 3.57 -10.19 -4.59
C ASP A 48 2.89 -9.58 -3.36
N PHE A 49 2.40 -10.45 -2.47
CA PHE A 49 1.65 -10.02 -1.28
C PHE A 49 2.47 -9.12 -0.36
N ASP A 50 3.76 -9.43 -0.14
CA ASP A 50 4.59 -8.67 0.78
C ASP A 50 4.83 -7.26 0.25
N LEU A 51 5.04 -7.14 -1.07
CA LEU A 51 5.21 -5.86 -1.74
C LEU A 51 3.92 -5.03 -1.75
N LEU A 52 2.78 -5.67 -2.04
CA LEU A 52 1.47 -5.01 -1.97
C LEU A 52 1.16 -4.51 -0.54
N GLN A 53 1.54 -5.27 0.48
CA GLN A 53 1.37 -4.89 1.89
C GLN A 53 2.24 -3.68 2.26
N ILE A 54 3.52 -3.68 1.86
CA ILE A 54 4.43 -2.56 2.08
C ILE A 54 3.91 -1.29 1.40
N ALA A 55 3.55 -1.39 0.11
CA ALA A 55 3.03 -0.27 -0.65
C ALA A 55 1.75 0.30 -0.03
N ALA A 56 0.84 -0.57 0.42
CA ALA A 56 -0.41 -0.17 1.08
C ALA A 56 -0.18 0.65 2.36
N VAL A 57 0.75 0.20 3.21
CA VAL A 57 1.09 0.89 4.47
C VAL A 57 1.81 2.20 4.16
N ALA A 58 2.75 2.19 3.21
CA ALA A 58 3.48 3.39 2.80
C ALA A 58 2.53 4.46 2.25
N TYR A 59 1.56 4.07 1.41
CA TYR A 59 0.57 4.96 0.84
C TYR A 59 -0.27 5.66 1.93
N LEU A 60 -0.83 4.92 2.88
CA LEU A 60 -1.63 5.53 3.96
C LEU A 60 -0.81 6.51 4.80
N LYS A 61 0.44 6.14 5.12
CA LYS A 61 1.35 7.03 5.86
C LYS A 61 1.65 8.31 5.07
N LYS A 62 1.92 8.18 3.77
CA LYS A 62 2.21 9.34 2.90
C LYS A 62 0.97 10.19 2.64
N LEU A 63 -0.22 9.59 2.66
CA LEU A 63 -1.48 10.32 2.56
C LEU A 63 -1.72 11.22 3.78
N ASP A 64 -1.30 10.78 4.97
CA ASP A 64 -1.34 11.61 6.17
C ASP A 64 -0.23 12.66 6.19
N GLU A 65 0.96 12.38 5.66
CA GLU A 65 2.07 13.33 5.61
C GLU A 65 1.86 14.44 4.56
N LEU A 66 1.38 14.08 3.37
CA LEU A 66 1.31 14.97 2.21
C LEU A 66 -0.08 15.57 2.03
N HIS A 67 -1.13 14.95 2.57
CA HIS A 67 -2.53 15.31 2.36
C HIS A 67 -2.95 15.40 0.87
N ASP A 68 -2.17 14.78 -0.01
CA ASP A 68 -2.41 14.71 -1.46
C ASP A 68 -2.31 13.26 -1.93
N ASP A 69 -3.34 12.80 -2.64
CA ASP A 69 -3.41 11.43 -3.16
C ASP A 69 -2.31 11.16 -4.19
N ARG A 70 -2.04 12.10 -5.10
CA ARG A 70 -1.03 11.90 -6.15
C ARG A 70 0.38 11.83 -5.57
N GLY A 71 0.70 12.75 -4.67
CA GLY A 71 1.96 12.73 -3.92
C GLY A 71 2.12 11.45 -3.09
N ALA A 72 1.06 11.00 -2.44
CA ALA A 72 1.09 9.77 -1.64
C ALA A 72 1.36 8.53 -2.49
N ARG A 73 0.75 8.42 -3.67
CA ARG A 73 1.01 7.32 -4.62
C ARG A 73 2.47 7.32 -5.07
N LEU A 74 2.97 8.46 -5.55
CA LEU A 74 4.36 8.58 -6.01
C LEU A 74 5.37 8.22 -4.92
N ALA A 75 5.13 8.68 -3.69
CA ALA A 75 6.00 8.38 -2.56
C ALA A 75 5.92 6.90 -2.14
N ALA A 76 4.75 6.28 -2.23
CA ALA A 76 4.58 4.85 -1.96
C ALA A 76 5.24 3.98 -3.05
N ASP A 77 5.14 4.38 -4.31
CA ASP A 77 5.80 3.71 -5.44
C ASP A 77 7.33 3.79 -5.31
N GLN A 78 7.86 4.93 -4.83
CA GLN A 78 9.27 5.08 -4.53
C GLN A 78 9.74 4.11 -3.43
N VAL A 79 8.97 3.99 -2.35
CA VAL A 79 9.27 3.01 -1.27
C VAL A 79 9.23 1.58 -1.80
N LEU A 80 8.26 1.27 -2.65
CA LEU A 80 8.15 -0.04 -3.27
C LEU A 80 9.35 -0.35 -4.17
N ALA A 81 9.78 0.60 -4.99
CA ALA A 81 10.97 0.47 -5.82
C ALA A 81 12.23 0.24 -4.97
N GLU A 82 12.40 0.96 -3.86
CA GLU A 82 13.51 0.75 -2.93
C GLU A 82 13.49 -0.64 -2.30
N CYS A 83 12.30 -1.16 -1.93
CA CYS A 83 12.17 -2.52 -1.43
C CYS A 83 12.50 -3.58 -2.47
N LEU A 84 12.11 -3.36 -3.73
CA LEU A 84 12.45 -4.23 -4.85
C LEU A 84 13.97 -4.25 -5.11
N GLU A 85 14.61 -3.08 -5.11
CA GLU A 85 16.06 -2.95 -5.27
C GLU A 85 16.85 -3.54 -4.10
N ALA A 86 16.36 -3.38 -2.86
CA ALA A 86 16.96 -4.01 -1.70
C ALA A 86 16.87 -5.55 -1.79
N ARG A 87 15.74 -6.07 -2.27
CA ARG A 87 15.53 -7.52 -2.47
C ARG A 87 16.41 -8.08 -3.58
N SER A 88 16.60 -7.36 -4.68
CA SER A 88 17.50 -7.76 -5.76
C SER A 88 18.98 -7.68 -5.36
N SER A 89 19.32 -6.77 -4.43
CA SER A 89 20.67 -6.56 -3.90
C SER A 89 21.07 -7.55 -2.79
N GLN A 90 20.19 -8.46 -2.36
CA GLN A 90 20.53 -9.56 -1.47
C GLN A 90 20.82 -10.84 -2.27
N PRO A 91 22.10 -11.14 -2.61
CA PRO A 91 22.44 -12.42 -3.21
C PRO A 91 22.37 -13.51 -2.14
N GLY A 92 21.42 -14.44 -2.32
CA GLY A 92 21.43 -15.72 -1.63
C GLY A 92 20.66 -15.75 -0.32
N ARG A 93 19.63 -16.58 -0.31
CA ARG A 93 19.28 -17.37 0.86
C ARG A 93 19.43 -18.84 0.50
#